data_AF-A0A2X4TEU3-F1
#
_entry.id   AF-A0A2X4TEU3-F1
#
_cell.length_a   1.000
_cell.length_b   1.000
_cell.length_c   1.000
_cell.angle_alpha   90.00
_cell.angle_beta   90.00
_cell.angle_gamma   90.00
#
_symmetry.space_group_name_H-M   'P 1'
#
loop_
_entity.id
_entity.type
_entity.pdbx_description
1 polymer ?
#
loop_
_entity_poly.entity_id
_entity_poly.type
_entity_poly.pdbx_seq_one_letter_code
_entity_poly.pdbx_strand_id
1 'polypeptide(L)'
;MLFSRLGAYSQAWLDEALLRGELMEYWAHEACFLPRHDFKLIRHRMLSPEKMGWKYRAAWMHEHAEEIEQLVRHIQEHGPVRSADFEHAQKGVSGWWEWKPHKRHLEGLFTAGKVMVVERRNFQRVYDLTRRMMPHWDNVRQACLALCVMAGK
;
A
#
# COMPACT_ATOMS: atom_id res chain seq x y z
N MET A 1 -9.11 -14.20 -13.37
CA MET A 1 -9.82 -12.97 -13.78
C MET A 1 -11.24 -13.00 -13.22
N LEU A 2 -11.72 -11.92 -12.60
CA LEU A 2 -13.06 -11.87 -11.96
C LEU A 2 -14.20 -12.03 -12.98
N PHE A 3 -14.01 -11.49 -14.19
CA PHE A 3 -14.92 -11.62 -15.33
C PHE A 3 -15.25 -13.10 -15.66
N SER A 4 -14.26 -14.00 -15.57
CA SER A 4 -14.49 -15.42 -15.85
C SER A 4 -15.42 -16.10 -14.83
N ARG A 5 -15.64 -15.48 -13.67
CA ARG A 5 -16.51 -16.01 -12.60
C ARG A 5 -17.87 -15.32 -12.56
N LEU A 6 -17.91 -14.01 -12.79
CA LEU A 6 -19.11 -13.18 -12.65
C LEU A 6 -19.69 -12.69 -13.99
N GLY A 7 -19.01 -12.91 -15.11
CA GLY A 7 -19.36 -12.31 -16.39
C GLY A 7 -19.13 -10.80 -16.39
N ALA A 8 -19.99 -10.06 -17.10
CA ALA A 8 -19.98 -8.61 -17.10
C ALA A 8 -20.40 -8.08 -15.72
N TYR A 9 -19.54 -7.28 -15.09
CA TYR A 9 -19.82 -6.58 -13.85
C TYR A 9 -19.44 -5.10 -14.01
N SER A 10 -20.08 -4.23 -13.23
CA SER A 10 -19.74 -2.81 -13.22
C SER A 10 -18.38 -2.61 -12.54
N GLN A 11 -17.45 -1.92 -13.20
CA GLN A 11 -16.15 -1.57 -12.61
C GLN A 11 -16.31 -0.73 -11.34
N ALA A 12 -17.36 0.10 -11.27
CA ALA A 12 -17.67 0.93 -10.12
C ALA A 12 -17.82 0.10 -8.82
N TRP A 13 -18.26 -1.15 -8.90
CA TRP A 13 -18.39 -2.01 -7.71
C TRP A 13 -17.06 -2.26 -7.02
N LEU A 14 -15.98 -2.43 -7.79
CA LEU A 14 -14.65 -2.64 -7.22
C LEU A 14 -14.10 -1.35 -6.63
N ASP A 15 -14.27 -0.23 -7.33
CA ASP A 15 -13.82 1.08 -6.87
C ASP A 15 -14.56 1.51 -5.59
N GLU A 16 -15.87 1.30 -5.54
CA GLU A 16 -16.68 1.56 -4.35
C GLU A 16 -16.33 0.63 -3.18
N ALA A 17 -16.14 -0.67 -3.44
CA ALA A 17 -15.74 -1.61 -2.40
C ALA A 17 -14.34 -1.31 -1.85
N LEU A 18 -13.43 -0.82 -2.70
CA LEU A 18 -12.12 -0.30 -2.28
C LEU A 18 -12.27 0.97 -1.43
N LEU A 19 -13.10 1.92 -1.86
CA LEU A 19 -13.34 3.18 -1.14
C LEU A 19 -14.02 2.95 0.23
N ARG A 20 -14.96 2.01 0.33
CA ARG A 20 -15.55 1.54 1.60
C ARG A 20 -14.55 0.70 2.42
N GLY A 21 -13.45 0.27 1.80
CA GLY A 21 -12.42 -0.56 2.38
C GLY A 21 -12.84 -2.00 2.63
N GLU A 22 -13.89 -2.47 1.97
CA GLU A 22 -14.24 -3.90 1.93
C GLU A 22 -13.13 -4.71 1.22
N LEU A 23 -12.48 -4.06 0.25
CA LEU A 23 -11.32 -4.57 -0.47
C LEU A 23 -10.05 -3.81 -0.09
N MET A 24 -8.92 -4.47 -0.32
CA MET A 24 -7.59 -3.88 -0.35
C MET A 24 -6.89 -4.27 -1.64
N GLU A 25 -5.97 -3.43 -2.12
CA GLU A 25 -5.05 -3.79 -3.20
C GLU A 25 -3.70 -4.19 -2.62
N TYR A 26 -3.12 -5.33 -3.04
CA TYR A 26 -1.76 -5.74 -2.66
C TYR A 26 -1.14 -6.73 -3.66
N TRP A 27 0.16 -7.02 -3.49
CA TRP A 27 0.90 -8.04 -4.23
C TRP A 27 0.58 -9.46 -3.69
N ALA A 28 -0.42 -10.12 -4.27
CA ALA A 28 -0.64 -11.55 -4.02
C ALA A 28 0.13 -12.41 -5.04
N HIS A 29 -0.46 -12.69 -6.20
CA HIS A 29 0.26 -13.20 -7.36
C HIS A 29 0.85 -12.01 -8.14
N GLU A 30 -0.03 -11.08 -8.50
CA GLU A 30 0.29 -9.74 -8.98
C GLU A 30 -0.50 -8.71 -8.17
N ALA A 31 -0.43 -7.43 -8.54
CA ALA A 31 -1.30 -6.42 -7.96
C ALA A 31 -2.76 -6.80 -8.22
N CYS A 32 -3.51 -7.08 -7.16
CA CYS A 32 -4.89 -7.49 -7.24
C CYS A 32 -5.69 -7.03 -6.02
N PHE A 33 -7.01 -7.05 -6.16
CA PHE A 33 -7.92 -6.85 -5.04
C PHE A 33 -8.04 -8.11 -4.19
N LEU A 34 -8.09 -7.91 -2.88
CA LEU A 34 -8.26 -8.93 -1.86
C LEU A 34 -9.31 -8.42 -0.85
N PRO A 35 -10.13 -9.29 -0.26
CA PRO A 35 -10.97 -8.91 0.87
C PRO A 35 -10.12 -8.35 2.03
N ARG A 36 -10.59 -7.29 2.70
CA ARG A 36 -9.87 -6.67 3.84
C ARG A 36 -9.53 -7.69 4.94
N HIS A 37 -10.38 -8.67 5.19
CA HIS A 37 -10.14 -9.69 6.24
C HIS A 37 -8.94 -10.60 5.94
N ASP A 38 -8.50 -10.68 4.68
CA ASP A 38 -7.31 -11.43 4.27
C ASP A 38 -6.00 -10.71 4.54
N PHE A 39 -6.05 -9.48 5.09
CA PHE A 39 -4.85 -8.73 5.50
C PHE A 39 -3.88 -9.58 6.33
N LYS A 40 -4.41 -10.38 7.25
CA LYS A 40 -3.62 -11.32 8.08
C LYS A 40 -2.81 -12.32 7.26
N LEU A 41 -3.36 -12.80 6.15
CA LEU A 41 -2.74 -13.84 5.32
C LEU A 41 -1.56 -13.28 4.54
N ILE A 42 -1.66 -12.03 4.08
CA ILE A 42 -0.62 -11.37 3.29
C ILE A 42 0.38 -10.57 4.14
N ARG A 43 0.11 -10.36 5.44
CA ARG A 43 0.91 -9.49 6.31
C ARG A 43 2.37 -9.93 6.42
N HIS A 44 2.64 -11.23 6.42
CA HIS A 44 4.01 -11.75 6.47
C HIS A 44 4.87 -11.26 5.30
N ARG A 45 4.28 -11.04 4.11
CA ARG A 45 4.99 -10.50 2.94
C ARG A 45 5.32 -9.02 3.09
N MET A 46 4.40 -8.26 3.68
CA MET A 46 4.63 -6.84 3.99
C MET A 46 5.74 -6.64 5.03
N LEU A 47 5.87 -7.56 5.97
CA LEU A 47 6.90 -7.54 7.02
C LEU A 47 8.26 -8.05 6.56
N SER A 48 8.31 -8.78 5.45
CA SER A 48 9.53 -9.28 4.81
C SER A 48 9.59 -8.86 3.33
N PRO A 49 9.53 -7.55 3.02
CA PRO A 49 9.44 -7.08 1.64
C PRO A 49 10.70 -7.39 0.82
N GLU A 50 11.85 -7.60 1.45
CA GLU A 50 13.09 -8.07 0.81
C GLU A 50 12.92 -9.41 0.07
N LYS A 51 11.94 -10.23 0.46
CA LYS A 51 11.63 -11.51 -0.19
C LYS A 51 10.72 -11.35 -1.42
N MET A 52 10.28 -10.14 -1.73
CA MET A 52 9.37 -9.85 -2.85
C MET A 52 10.08 -9.63 -4.19
N GLY A 53 11.40 -9.85 -4.23
CA GLY A 53 12.21 -9.74 -5.45
C GLY A 53 12.16 -8.34 -6.04
N TRP A 54 11.93 -8.23 -7.34
CA TRP A 54 11.95 -6.94 -8.06
C TRP A 54 10.90 -5.93 -7.58
N LYS A 55 9.85 -6.38 -6.87
CA LYS A 55 8.78 -5.54 -6.29
C LYS A 55 9.26 -4.69 -5.10
N TYR A 56 10.45 -4.98 -4.55
CA TYR A 56 11.06 -4.20 -3.47
C TYR A 56 12.57 -4.06 -3.68
N ARG A 57 13.08 -2.82 -3.67
CA ARG A 57 14.52 -2.55 -3.85
C ARG A 57 15.10 -1.97 -2.56
N ALA A 58 15.65 -2.84 -1.71
CA ALA A 58 16.17 -2.45 -0.40
C ALA A 58 17.22 -1.33 -0.47
N ALA A 59 18.16 -1.40 -1.44
CA ALA A 59 19.19 -0.37 -1.63
C ALA A 59 18.57 1.02 -1.85
N TRP A 60 17.52 1.12 -2.67
CA TRP A 60 16.81 2.37 -2.91
C TRP A 60 16.10 2.89 -1.66
N MET A 61 15.47 1.99 -0.90
CA MET A 61 14.78 2.37 0.34
C MET A 61 15.76 2.88 1.40
N HIS A 62 16.99 2.36 1.40
CA HIS A 62 18.05 2.82 2.29
C HIS A 62 18.65 4.15 1.83
N GLU A 63 18.99 4.25 0.54
CA GLU A 63 19.58 5.45 -0.09
C GLU A 63 18.68 6.69 0.09
N HIS A 64 17.35 6.52 -0.03
CA HIS A 64 16.38 7.60 0.07
C HIS A 64 15.57 7.59 1.37
N ALA A 65 16.11 7.03 2.45
CA ALA A 65 15.36 6.83 3.70
C ALA A 65 14.77 8.15 4.25
N GLU A 66 15.52 9.25 4.18
CA GLU A 66 15.08 10.56 4.66
C GLU A 66 13.89 11.12 3.85
N GLU A 67 13.98 11.09 2.52
CA GLU A 67 12.90 11.53 1.61
C GLU A 67 11.64 10.68 1.81
N ILE A 68 11.79 9.37 2.01
CA ILE A 68 10.69 8.46 2.27
C ILE A 68 10.01 8.77 3.60
N GLU A 69 10.79 9.09 4.64
CA GLU A 69 10.25 9.48 5.93
C GLU A 69 9.49 10.80 5.84
N GLN A 70 10.04 11.78 5.12
CA GLN A 70 9.34 13.05 4.85
C GLN A 70 8.02 12.82 4.10
N LEU A 71 8.00 11.92 3.11
CA LEU A 71 6.77 11.54 2.40
C LEU A 71 5.74 10.91 3.35
N VAL A 72 6.16 10.01 4.25
CA VAL A 72 5.25 9.40 5.24
C VAL A 72 4.69 10.47 6.19
N ARG A 73 5.51 11.42 6.64
CA ARG A 73 5.05 12.57 7.45
C ARG A 73 4.05 13.44 6.68
N HIS A 74 4.34 13.72 5.41
CA HIS A 74 3.43 14.47 4.56
C HIS A 74 2.05 13.80 4.46
N ILE A 75 2.00 12.48 4.21
CA ILE A 75 0.74 11.71 4.15
C ILE A 75 0.03 11.73 5.52
N GLN A 76 0.79 11.64 6.60
CA GLN A 76 0.25 11.74 7.96
C GLN A 76 -0.42 13.09 8.24
N GLU A 77 0.12 14.19 7.74
CA GLU A 77 -0.36 15.54 8.02
C GLU A 77 -1.46 15.98 7.04
N HIS A 78 -1.27 15.70 5.75
CA HIS A 78 -2.07 16.25 4.65
C HIS A 78 -3.05 15.23 4.06
N GLY A 79 -2.89 13.94 4.39
CA GLY A 79 -3.78 12.88 3.93
C GLY A 79 -3.27 12.12 2.70
N PRO A 80 -4.15 11.34 2.05
CA PRO A 80 -3.78 10.43 0.98
C PRO A 80 -3.21 11.14 -0.26
N VAL A 81 -2.26 10.49 -0.95
CA VAL A 81 -1.57 11.07 -2.13
C VAL A 81 -1.45 10.10 -3.29
N ARG A 82 -1.32 10.64 -4.51
CA ARG A 82 -0.96 9.91 -5.74
C ARG A 82 0.47 10.24 -6.12
N SER A 83 1.11 9.37 -6.91
CA SER A 83 2.41 9.71 -7.49
C SER A 83 2.35 10.99 -8.34
N ALA A 84 1.24 11.23 -9.03
CA ALA A 84 1.06 12.37 -9.92
C ALA A 84 0.89 13.71 -9.19
N ASP A 85 0.55 13.69 -7.90
CA ASP A 85 0.47 14.92 -7.10
C ASP A 85 1.86 15.58 -6.94
N PHE A 86 2.93 14.81 -7.18
CA PHE A 86 4.33 15.26 -7.11
C PHE A 86 4.96 15.52 -8.50
N GLU A 87 4.26 15.26 -9.60
CA GLU A 87 4.76 15.45 -10.97
C GLU A 87 4.69 16.91 -11.45
N HIS A 88 3.98 17.79 -10.72
CA HIS A 88 3.67 19.17 -11.14
C HIS A 88 4.07 20.23 -10.11
N ALA A 89 5.13 20.00 -9.30
CA ALA A 89 5.63 21.06 -8.42
C ALA A 89 5.84 22.35 -9.24
N GLN A 90 5.29 23.48 -8.81
CA GLN A 90 5.23 24.69 -9.63
C GLN A 90 6.62 25.10 -10.14
N LYS A 91 6.73 25.47 -11.43
CA LYS A 91 7.90 26.14 -12.01
C LYS A 91 8.22 27.37 -11.15
N GLY A 92 9.22 27.27 -10.27
CA GLY A 92 9.66 28.38 -9.41
C GLY A 92 10.01 28.01 -7.98
N VAL A 93 9.56 26.85 -7.46
CA VAL A 93 10.00 26.36 -6.15
C VAL A 93 11.15 25.38 -6.34
N SER A 94 12.35 25.94 -6.47
CA SER A 94 13.59 25.17 -6.30
C SER A 94 13.75 24.83 -4.83
N GLY A 95 13.25 23.68 -4.41
CA GLY A 95 13.56 23.14 -3.08
C GLY A 95 13.23 21.66 -3.07
N TRP A 96 14.19 20.82 -2.66
CA TRP A 96 14.13 19.39 -2.26
C TRP A 96 13.23 18.38 -3.01
N TRP A 97 12.37 18.81 -3.93
CA TRP A 97 11.36 18.06 -4.67
C TRP A 97 11.78 18.08 -6.14
N GLU A 98 12.75 17.23 -6.51
CA GLU A 98 13.00 16.90 -7.92
C GLU A 98 12.20 15.66 -8.34
N TRP A 99 11.66 15.70 -9.55
CA TRP A 99 10.33 15.18 -9.87
C TRP A 99 10.24 13.69 -10.21
N LYS A 100 11.06 12.81 -9.62
CA LYS A 100 11.17 11.42 -10.10
C LYS A 100 11.15 10.27 -9.07
N PRO A 101 11.51 10.43 -7.78
CA PRO A 101 11.64 9.25 -6.93
C PRO A 101 10.33 8.86 -6.19
N HIS A 102 9.33 9.74 -6.09
CA HIS A 102 8.10 9.49 -5.32
C HIS A 102 7.29 8.27 -5.76
N LYS A 103 7.20 8.01 -7.08
CA LYS A 103 6.53 6.79 -7.55
C LYS A 103 7.21 5.54 -6.96
N ARG A 104 8.54 5.49 -6.99
CA ARG A 104 9.33 4.37 -6.48
C ARG A 104 9.32 4.30 -4.94
N HIS A 105 9.27 5.44 -4.26
CA HIS A 105 9.03 5.49 -2.81
C HIS A 105 7.67 4.90 -2.44
N LEU A 106 6.60 5.34 -3.11
CA LEU A 106 5.25 4.84 -2.87
C LEU A 106 5.13 3.34 -3.18
N GLU A 107 5.74 2.87 -4.27
CA GLU A 107 5.80 1.44 -4.60
C GLU A 107 6.55 0.63 -3.52
N GLY A 108 7.68 1.13 -3.02
CA GLY A 108 8.43 0.49 -1.94
C GLY A 108 7.66 0.46 -0.63
N LEU A 109 7.03 1.57 -0.24
CA LEU A 109 6.17 1.68 0.94
C LEU A 109 4.93 0.78 0.83
N PHE A 110 4.35 0.67 -0.37
CA PHE A 110 3.22 -0.20 -0.67
C PHE A 110 3.63 -1.67 -0.51
N THR A 111 4.76 -2.08 -1.10
CA THR A 111 5.28 -3.45 -0.95
C THR A 111 5.57 -3.79 0.51
N ALA A 112 6.15 -2.85 1.27
CA ALA A 112 6.41 -2.99 2.71
C ALA A 112 5.16 -2.84 3.60
N GLY A 113 3.97 -2.64 3.02
CA GLY A 113 2.71 -2.46 3.75
C GLY A 113 2.79 -1.34 4.79
N LYS A 114 3.47 -0.25 4.46
CA LYS A 114 3.50 1.02 5.21
C LYS A 114 2.37 1.92 4.73
N VAL A 115 2.09 1.91 3.43
CA VAL A 115 0.92 2.54 2.82
C VAL A 115 0.04 1.48 2.15
N MET A 116 -1.24 1.81 1.97
CA MET A 116 -2.24 1.02 1.27
C MET A 116 -2.98 1.90 0.26
N VAL A 117 -3.57 1.29 -0.76
CA VAL A 117 -4.40 1.99 -1.74
C VAL A 117 -5.79 2.18 -1.16
N VAL A 118 -6.24 3.43 -1.02
CA VAL A 118 -7.58 3.79 -0.50
C VAL A 118 -8.62 3.94 -1.61
N GLU A 119 -8.19 4.31 -2.81
CA GLU A 119 -9.03 4.43 -3.99
C GLU A 119 -8.15 4.49 -5.25
N ARG A 120 -8.79 4.49 -6.42
CA ARG A 120 -8.14 4.81 -7.69
C ARG A 120 -8.80 6.02 -8.33
N ARG A 121 -7.99 6.99 -8.78
CA ARG A 121 -8.44 8.16 -9.55
C ARG A 121 -7.76 8.13 -10.91
N ASN A 122 -8.52 8.04 -12.00
CA ASN A 122 -7.97 7.93 -13.36
C ASN A 122 -6.91 6.82 -13.48
N PHE A 123 -7.21 5.63 -12.96
CA PHE A 123 -6.30 4.46 -12.88
C PHE A 123 -5.06 4.63 -11.98
N GLN A 124 -4.83 5.80 -11.39
CA GLN A 124 -3.75 6.03 -10.45
C GLN A 124 -4.17 5.62 -9.04
N ARG A 125 -3.28 4.92 -8.33
CA ARG A 125 -3.48 4.58 -6.92
C ARG A 125 -3.35 5.83 -6.06
N VAL A 126 -4.31 6.00 -5.16
CA VAL A 126 -4.22 6.96 -4.05
C VAL A 126 -3.80 6.19 -2.81
N TYR A 127 -2.70 6.60 -2.18
CA TYR A 127 -2.08 5.91 -1.06
C TYR A 127 -2.34 6.64 0.26
N ASP A 128 -2.71 5.91 1.30
CA ASP A 128 -2.73 6.40 2.69
C ASP A 128 -2.00 5.42 3.62
N LEU A 129 -1.71 5.85 4.84
CA LEU A 129 -1.04 5.03 5.84
C LEU A 129 -1.86 3.79 6.18
N THR A 130 -1.19 2.64 6.23
CA THR A 130 -1.81 1.36 6.59
C THR A 130 -2.55 1.43 7.94
N ARG A 131 -2.00 2.18 8.91
CA ARG A 131 -2.61 2.35 10.24
C ARG A 131 -3.95 3.09 10.23
N ARG A 132 -4.25 3.92 9.22
CA ARG A 132 -5.55 4.57 9.09
C ARG A 132 -6.60 3.61 8.53
N MET A 133 -6.20 2.73 7.62
CA MET A 133 -7.08 1.70 7.06
C MET A 133 -7.28 0.50 8.00
N MET A 134 -6.29 0.20 8.83
CA MET A 134 -6.27 -0.94 9.76
C MET A 134 -5.97 -0.47 11.21
N PRO A 135 -6.83 0.39 11.81
CA PRO A 135 -6.53 1.07 13.07
C PRO A 135 -6.41 0.15 14.28
N HIS A 136 -7.05 -1.02 14.25
CA HIS A 136 -7.02 -2.00 15.34
C HIS A 136 -6.05 -3.16 15.10
N TRP A 137 -5.25 -3.08 14.04
CA TRP A 137 -4.31 -4.14 13.70
C TRP A 137 -3.04 -4.05 14.54
N ASP A 138 -2.73 -5.13 15.24
CA ASP A 138 -1.49 -5.30 15.99
C ASP A 138 -0.77 -6.57 15.54
N ASN A 139 0.46 -6.43 15.05
CA ASN A 139 1.24 -7.56 14.57
C ASN A 139 1.63 -8.51 15.72
N VAL A 140 1.86 -8.01 16.93
CA VAL A 140 2.28 -8.81 18.08
C VAL A 140 1.14 -9.71 18.54
N ARG A 141 -0.05 -9.12 18.74
CA ARG A 141 -1.26 -9.86 19.11
C ARG A 141 -1.59 -10.99 18.13
N GLN A 142 -1.40 -10.75 16.83
CA GLN A 142 -1.70 -11.72 15.79
C GLN A 142 -0.69 -12.88 15.75
N ALA A 143 0.60 -12.60 16.02
CA ALA A 143 1.61 -13.65 16.15
C ALA A 143 1.34 -14.56 17.36
N CYS A 144 0.97 -13.99 18.51
CA CYS A 144 0.61 -14.76 19.70
C CYS A 144 -0.61 -15.66 19.45
N LEU A 145 -1.68 -15.15 18.81
CA LEU A 145 -2.86 -15.95 18.48
C LEU A 145 -2.51 -17.12 17.55
N ALA A 146 -1.65 -16.91 16.56
CA ALA A 146 -1.20 -17.97 15.67
C ALA A 146 -0.43 -19.07 16.43
N LEU A 147 0.47 -18.69 17.33
CA LEU A 147 1.22 -19.64 18.16
C LEU A 147 0.33 -20.42 19.12
N CYS A 148 -0.65 -19.77 19.78
CA CYS A 148 -1.59 -20.44 20.67
C CYS A 148 -2.46 -21.48 19.95
N VAL A 149 -2.94 -21.17 18.73
CA VAL A 149 -3.71 -22.13 17.92
C VAL A 149 -2.84 -23.31 17.47
N MET A 150 -1.57 -23.08 17.16
CA MET A 150 -0.63 -24.13 16.75
C MET A 150 -0.18 -25.02 17.93
N ALA A 151 -0.09 -24.47 19.14
CA ALA A 151 0.30 -25.20 20.35
C ALA A 151 -0.86 -25.97 21.03
N GLY A 152 -2.10 -25.74 20.59
CA GLY A 152 -3.30 -26.41 21.10
C GLY A 152 -3.77 -27.62 20.27
N LYS A 153 -2.88 -28.22 19.47
CA LYS A 153 -3.10 -29.49 18.75
C LYS A 153 -2.13 -30.55 19.25
#